data_AF-A0A3C1V7K9-F1
#
_entry.id   AF-A0A3C1V7K9-F1
#
_cell.length_a   1.000
_cell.length_b   1.000
_cell.length_c   1.000
_cell.angle_alpha   90.00
_cell.angle_beta   90.00
_cell.angle_gamma   90.00
#
_symmetry.space_group_name_H-M   'P 1'
#
loop_
_entity.id
_entity.type
_entity.pdbx_description
1 polymer ?
#
loop_
_entity_poly.entity_id
_entity_poly.type
_entity_poly.pdbx_seq_one_letter_code
_entity_poly.pdbx_strand_id
1 'polypeptide(L)'
;MNEVSNWKVPKWPFLIANAVLIAAAYALIRFAAHPISLWEIITATISVALGAVLGCLPFILDYRATGKLIDVQAVGEVSEKIQDLKQLAAQVSTATDQWARVQEVTQDGAKKTVAAANEISERITTEIREFNEFQVKLNDTEKGALRLEVEKLRRTEGEWLQVVARILDHIFALHHAAARSGQPELAEQIGQFQNACRDAARRVGLTPFVAEPGESFDKERHRAHGVENPPADAVVAETLAPGLTFQGRLIRPALVRLHDANAPATDPVKETAETVPEKSEAAAPDQLSLEAD
;
A
#
# COMPACT_ATOMS: atom_id res chain seq x y z
N MET A 1 63.44 -6.76 38.86
CA MET A 1 64.34 -6.70 40.02
C MET A 1 65.35 -7.83 39.90
N ASN A 2 66.54 -7.55 39.38
CA ASN A 2 67.68 -8.45 39.50
C ASN A 2 68.86 -7.58 39.92
N GLU A 3 69.23 -7.69 41.19
CA GLU A 3 70.42 -7.08 41.75
C GLU A 3 71.64 -7.69 41.06
N VAL A 4 72.18 -6.99 40.07
CA VAL A 4 73.51 -7.27 39.55
C VAL A 4 74.50 -6.95 40.67
N SER A 5 74.88 -8.01 41.38
CA SER A 5 75.98 -8.03 42.35
C SER A 5 77.17 -7.30 41.74
N ASN A 6 77.42 -6.11 42.29
CA ASN A 6 78.40 -5.15 41.84
C ASN A 6 79.79 -5.76 42.07
N TRP A 7 80.24 -6.61 41.14
CA TRP A 7 81.56 -7.24 41.19
C TRP A 7 82.60 -6.19 40.85
N LYS A 8 82.79 -5.25 41.78
CA LYS A 8 83.92 -4.34 41.75
C LYS A 8 85.14 -5.17 42.09
N VAL A 9 86.07 -5.26 41.14
CA VAL A 9 87.40 -5.79 41.42
C VAL A 9 87.90 -5.05 42.67
N PRO A 10 88.20 -5.73 43.77
CA PRO A 10 88.64 -5.06 44.98
C PRO A 10 89.92 -4.29 44.65
N LYS A 11 89.88 -2.96 44.79
CA LYS A 11 90.95 -2.04 44.36
C LYS A 11 92.12 -2.02 45.37
N TRP A 12 91.80 -2.33 46.63
CA TRP A 12 92.73 -2.36 47.75
C TRP A 12 93.97 -3.26 47.57
N PRO A 13 93.90 -4.52 47.10
CA PRO A 13 95.11 -5.35 46.91
C PRO A 13 96.10 -4.75 45.90
N PHE A 14 95.62 -4.13 44.82
CA PHE A 14 96.48 -3.49 43.81
C PHE A 14 97.12 -2.20 44.34
N LEU A 15 96.35 -1.41 45.10
CA LEU A 15 96.87 -0.22 45.78
C LEU A 15 97.90 -0.58 46.86
N ILE A 16 97.66 -1.65 47.62
CA ILE A 16 98.61 -2.18 48.61
C ILE A 16 99.89 -2.66 47.92
N ALA A 17 99.79 -3.41 46.83
CA ALA A 17 100.95 -3.86 46.06
C ALA A 17 101.78 -2.68 45.51
N ASN A 18 101.13 -1.64 44.97
CA ASN A 18 101.81 -0.41 44.56
C ASN A 18 102.50 0.29 45.74
N ALA A 19 101.81 0.43 46.88
CA ALA A 19 102.39 1.04 48.08
C ALA A 19 103.62 0.27 48.59
N VAL A 20 103.59 -1.07 48.54
CA VAL A 20 104.72 -1.94 48.90
C VAL A 20 105.89 -1.76 47.92
N LEU A 21 105.64 -1.66 46.62
CA LEU A 21 106.69 -1.46 45.61
C LEU A 21 107.34 -0.07 45.70
N ILE A 22 106.55 0.97 46.01
CA ILE A 22 107.07 2.32 46.27
C ILE A 22 107.90 2.32 47.57
N ALA A 23 107.42 1.66 48.63
CA ALA A 23 108.15 1.53 49.88
C ALA A 23 109.48 0.75 49.71
N ALA A 24 109.49 -0.30 48.89
CA ALA A 24 110.69 -1.06 48.56
C ALA A 24 111.71 -0.22 47.76
N ALA A 25 111.24 0.58 46.79
CA ALA A 25 112.09 1.52 46.05
C ALA A 25 112.71 2.58 46.97
N TYR A 26 111.90 3.13 47.89
CA TYR A 26 112.39 4.07 48.90
C TYR A 26 113.43 3.46 49.84
N ALA A 27 113.18 2.23 50.30
CA ALA A 27 114.11 1.50 51.17
C ALA A 27 115.46 1.22 50.46
N LEU A 28 115.43 0.80 49.19
CA LEU A 28 116.64 0.60 48.39
C LEU A 28 117.48 1.88 48.29
N ILE A 29 116.85 3.02 48.02
CA ILE A 29 117.55 4.32 47.95
C ILE A 29 118.11 4.73 49.32
N ARG A 30 117.39 4.42 50.42
CA ARG A 30 117.80 4.81 51.77
C ARG A 30 118.98 4.02 52.32
N PHE A 31 119.08 2.73 51.97
CA PHE A 31 120.14 1.83 52.44
C PHE A 31 121.36 1.75 51.49
N ALA A 32 121.32 2.42 50.34
CA ALA A 32 122.45 2.47 49.40
C ALA A 32 123.64 3.27 49.95
N ALA A 33 124.83 2.67 49.94
CA ALA A 33 126.09 3.33 50.30
C ALA A 33 126.49 4.31 49.18
N HIS A 34 126.70 5.59 49.51
CA HIS A 34 127.08 6.58 48.51
C HIS A 34 128.57 6.43 48.14
N PRO A 35 128.95 6.47 46.85
CA PRO A 35 128.17 6.90 45.68
C PRO A 35 127.23 5.83 45.09
N ILE A 36 125.98 6.23 44.81
CA ILE A 36 124.88 5.35 44.37
C ILE A 36 125.21 4.68 43.02
N SER A 37 124.97 3.37 42.93
CA SER A 37 125.20 2.59 41.70
C SER A 37 124.07 2.78 40.70
N LEU A 38 124.40 2.82 39.41
CA LEU A 38 123.44 2.93 38.30
C LEU A 38 122.36 1.82 38.35
N TRP A 39 122.70 0.64 38.86
CA TRP A 39 121.78 -0.49 39.00
C TRP A 39 120.69 -0.28 40.07
N GLU A 40 120.99 0.47 41.13
CA GLU A 40 120.02 0.79 42.19
C GLU A 40 118.97 1.80 41.69
N ILE A 41 119.40 2.75 40.85
CA ILE A 41 118.50 3.71 40.18
C ILE A 41 117.56 2.99 39.22
N ILE A 42 118.07 2.04 38.42
CA ILE A 42 117.26 1.27 37.47
C ILE A 42 116.21 0.43 38.20
N THR A 43 116.59 -0.29 39.26
CA THR A 43 115.66 -1.14 40.00
C THR A 43 114.59 -0.33 40.74
N ALA A 44 114.95 0.80 41.35
CA ALA A 44 113.99 1.71 41.96
C ALA A 44 113.00 2.28 40.92
N THR A 45 113.50 2.68 39.74
CA THR A 45 112.66 3.22 38.65
C THR A 45 111.69 2.17 38.12
N ILE A 46 112.15 0.93 37.91
CA ILE A 46 111.31 -0.19 37.47
C ILE A 46 110.23 -0.51 38.52
N SER A 47 110.57 -0.51 39.81
CA SER A 47 109.62 -0.78 40.89
C SER A 47 108.47 0.22 40.93
N VAL A 48 108.78 1.52 40.80
CA VAL A 48 107.76 2.59 40.75
C VAL A 48 106.91 2.51 39.49
N ALA A 49 107.51 2.22 38.32
CA ALA A 49 106.78 2.05 37.07
C ALA A 49 105.82 0.85 37.13
N LEU A 50 106.27 -0.28 37.67
CA LEU A 50 105.44 -1.48 37.83
C LEU A 50 104.30 -1.23 38.82
N GLY A 51 104.58 -0.53 39.92
CA GLY A 51 103.58 -0.11 40.89
C GLY A 51 102.48 0.76 40.28
N ALA A 52 102.85 1.75 39.45
CA ALA A 52 101.89 2.60 38.74
C ALA A 52 101.01 1.81 37.76
N VAL A 53 101.60 0.86 37.01
CA VAL A 53 100.85 -0.02 36.11
C VAL A 53 99.87 -0.91 36.89
N LEU A 54 100.31 -1.50 37.99
CA LEU A 54 99.45 -2.33 38.86
C LEU A 54 98.33 -1.51 39.51
N GLY A 55 98.59 -0.26 39.90
CA GLY A 55 97.59 0.65 40.45
C GLY A 55 96.50 1.07 39.46
N CYS A 56 96.83 1.19 38.17
CA CYS A 56 95.88 1.54 37.12
C CYS A 56 95.04 0.35 36.60
N LEU A 57 95.56 -0.88 36.73
CA LEU A 57 94.95 -2.11 36.24
C LEU A 57 93.48 -2.35 36.70
N PRO A 58 93.10 -2.17 37.99
CA PRO A 58 91.73 -2.41 38.42
C PRO A 58 90.71 -1.47 37.76
N PHE A 59 91.09 -0.23 37.41
CA PHE A 59 90.19 0.72 36.75
C PHE A 59 89.90 0.36 35.29
N ILE A 60 90.89 -0.17 34.58
CA ILE A 60 90.73 -0.63 33.19
C ILE A 60 89.82 -1.86 33.12
N LEU A 61 89.94 -2.77 34.08
CA LEU A 61 89.09 -3.96 34.18
C LEU A 61 87.63 -3.58 34.50
N ASP A 62 87.42 -2.63 35.42
CA ASP A 62 86.08 -2.09 35.78
C ASP A 62 85.38 -1.48 34.56
N TYR A 63 86.11 -0.70 33.74
CA TYR A 63 85.58 -0.09 32.52
C TYR A 63 85.25 -1.13 31.44
N ARG A 64 86.13 -2.13 31.25
CA ARG A 64 85.90 -3.24 30.30
C ARG A 64 84.72 -4.12 30.70
N ALA A 65 84.53 -4.37 31.99
CA ALA A 65 83.38 -5.13 32.48
C ALA A 65 82.06 -4.37 32.27
N THR A 66 82.04 -3.08 32.61
CA THR A 66 80.87 -2.22 32.43
C THR A 66 80.50 -2.07 30.95
N GLY A 67 81.48 -1.86 30.06
CA GLY A 67 81.25 -1.75 28.63
C GLY A 67 80.62 -3.02 28.04
N LYS A 68 81.13 -4.20 28.43
CA LYS A 68 80.58 -5.49 27.98
C LYS A 68 79.13 -5.72 28.44
N LEU A 69 78.76 -5.26 29.64
CA LEU A 69 77.39 -5.38 30.13
C LEU A 69 76.42 -4.49 29.34
N ILE A 70 76.83 -3.26 29.03
CA ILE A 70 76.04 -2.33 28.20
C ILE A 70 75.87 -2.89 26.79
N ASP A 71 76.94 -3.42 26.19
CA ASP A 71 76.88 -4.01 24.85
C ASP A 71 75.94 -5.24 24.83
N VAL A 72 76.04 -6.12 25.83
CA VAL A 72 75.15 -7.30 25.95
C VAL A 72 73.70 -6.88 26.16
N GLN A 73 73.44 -5.86 26.97
CA GLN A 73 72.08 -5.33 27.19
C GLN A 73 71.51 -4.65 25.94
N ALA A 74 72.30 -3.82 25.26
CA ALA A 74 71.90 -3.16 24.02
C ALA A 74 71.61 -4.16 22.90
N VAL A 75 72.44 -5.21 22.76
CA VAL A 75 72.18 -6.30 21.81
C VAL A 75 70.90 -7.07 22.18
N GLY A 76 70.65 -7.30 23.47
CA GLY A 76 69.42 -7.92 23.95
C GLY A 76 68.17 -7.09 23.62
N GLU A 77 68.17 -5.80 23.94
CA GLU A 77 67.06 -4.88 23.68
C GLU A 77 66.80 -4.71 22.17
N VAL A 78 67.85 -4.62 21.36
CA VAL A 78 67.71 -4.56 19.90
C VAL A 78 67.15 -5.87 19.34
N SER A 79 67.59 -7.01 19.88
CA SER A 79 67.04 -8.33 19.49
C SER A 79 65.56 -8.45 19.82
N GLU A 80 65.14 -7.99 21.00
CA GLU A 80 63.73 -7.97 21.42
C GLU A 80 62.89 -7.09 20.50
N LYS A 81 63.35 -5.85 20.21
CA LYS A 81 62.67 -4.95 19.28
C LYS A 81 62.57 -5.50 17.85
N ILE A 82 63.59 -6.21 17.37
CA ILE A 82 63.55 -6.88 16.06
C ILE A 82 62.51 -8.00 16.06
N GLN A 83 62.38 -8.73 17.16
CA GLN A 83 61.37 -9.79 17.30
C GLN A 83 59.95 -9.21 17.30
N ASP A 84 59.72 -8.13 18.04
CA ASP A 84 58.42 -7.43 18.07
C ASP A 84 58.05 -6.86 16.69
N LEU A 85 59.00 -6.26 15.97
CA LEU A 85 58.76 -5.77 14.60
C LEU A 85 58.41 -6.90 13.64
N LYS A 86 59.05 -8.07 13.76
CA LYS A 86 58.69 -9.25 12.96
C LYS A 86 57.29 -9.74 13.29
N GLN A 87 56.92 -9.75 14.56
CA GLN A 87 55.57 -10.12 15.00
C GLN A 87 54.52 -9.14 14.47
N LEU A 88 54.79 -7.84 14.56
CA LEU A 88 53.90 -6.80 14.00
C LEU A 88 53.76 -6.96 12.48
N ALA A 89 54.86 -7.18 11.76
CA ALA A 89 54.81 -7.41 10.32
C ALA A 89 53.97 -8.64 9.95
N ALA A 90 54.11 -9.74 10.70
CA ALA A 90 53.31 -10.95 10.52
C ALA A 90 51.82 -10.71 10.81
N GLN A 91 51.50 -9.94 11.85
CA GLN A 91 50.13 -9.55 12.17
C GLN A 91 49.53 -8.65 11.09
N VAL A 92 50.29 -7.68 10.57
CA VAL A 92 49.85 -6.80 9.47
C VAL A 92 49.59 -7.62 8.19
N SER A 93 50.47 -8.56 7.84
CA SER A 93 50.24 -9.45 6.70
C SER A 93 48.97 -10.28 6.87
N THR A 94 48.80 -10.88 8.05
CA THR A 94 47.62 -11.70 8.36
C THR A 94 46.33 -10.87 8.33
N ALA A 95 46.35 -9.67 8.91
CA ALA A 95 45.21 -8.76 8.87
C ALA A 95 44.89 -8.33 7.43
N THR A 96 45.92 -8.07 6.61
CA THR A 96 45.74 -7.72 5.19
C THR A 96 45.12 -8.86 4.41
N ASP A 97 45.57 -10.10 4.62
CA ASP A 97 44.98 -11.28 3.98
C ASP A 97 43.52 -11.51 4.41
N GLN A 98 43.21 -11.28 5.69
CA GLN A 98 41.84 -11.36 6.21
C GLN A 98 40.95 -10.28 5.59
N TRP A 99 41.44 -9.04 5.47
CA TRP A 99 40.72 -7.95 4.81
C TRP A 99 40.46 -8.25 3.33
N ALA A 100 41.44 -8.78 2.61
CA ALA A 100 41.27 -9.18 1.21
C ALA A 100 40.17 -10.24 1.06
N ARG A 101 40.14 -11.25 1.94
CA ARG A 101 39.06 -12.27 1.95
C ARG A 101 37.70 -11.67 2.27
N VAL A 102 37.61 -10.77 3.25
CA VAL A 102 36.34 -10.09 3.60
C VAL A 102 35.84 -9.26 2.42
N GLN A 103 36.74 -8.57 1.70
CA GLN A 103 36.39 -7.82 0.51
C GLN A 103 35.86 -8.74 -0.61
N GLU A 104 36.49 -9.90 -0.83
CA GLU A 104 36.02 -10.87 -1.81
C GLU A 104 34.63 -11.43 -1.45
N VAL A 105 34.43 -11.85 -0.20
CA VAL A 105 33.13 -12.38 0.26
C VAL A 105 32.04 -11.32 0.22
N THR A 106 32.34 -10.08 0.60
CA THR A 106 31.37 -8.98 0.53
C THR A 106 31.04 -8.59 -0.91
N GLN A 107 32.02 -8.62 -1.82
CA GLN A 107 31.77 -8.38 -3.24
C GLN A 107 30.91 -9.50 -3.87
N ASP A 108 31.20 -10.77 -3.57
CA ASP A 108 30.40 -11.90 -4.04
C ASP A 108 28.98 -11.88 -3.45
N GLY A 109 28.87 -11.60 -2.14
CA GLY A 109 27.59 -11.41 -1.45
C GLY A 109 26.77 -10.29 -2.09
N ALA A 110 27.37 -9.12 -2.34
CA ALA A 110 26.71 -8.00 -3.00
C ALA A 110 26.23 -8.37 -4.40
N LYS A 111 27.06 -9.07 -5.20
CA LYS A 111 26.66 -9.55 -6.53
C LYS A 111 25.46 -10.50 -6.45
N LYS A 112 25.46 -11.45 -5.52
CA LYS A 112 24.35 -12.39 -5.30
C LYS A 112 23.07 -11.68 -4.86
N THR A 113 23.17 -10.72 -3.95
CA THR A 113 22.03 -9.92 -3.51
C THR A 113 21.43 -9.10 -4.65
N VAL A 114 22.28 -8.45 -5.47
CA VAL A 114 21.81 -7.71 -6.65
C VAL A 114 21.16 -8.65 -7.67
N ALA A 115 21.74 -9.83 -7.91
CA ALA A 115 21.17 -10.83 -8.81
C ALA A 115 19.79 -11.31 -8.33
N ALA A 116 19.66 -11.65 -7.04
CA ALA A 116 18.38 -12.07 -6.46
C ALA A 116 17.34 -10.94 -6.50
N ALA A 117 17.74 -9.69 -6.25
CA ALA A 117 16.85 -8.55 -6.35
C ALA A 117 16.32 -8.34 -7.79
N ASN A 118 17.19 -8.52 -8.79
CA ASN A 118 16.80 -8.46 -10.20
C ASN A 118 15.81 -9.58 -10.56
N GLU A 119 16.09 -10.82 -10.14
CA GLU A 119 15.18 -11.96 -10.37
C GLU A 119 13.80 -11.73 -9.74
N ILE A 120 13.76 -11.22 -8.50
CA ILE A 120 12.51 -10.86 -7.83
C ILE A 120 11.79 -9.76 -8.62
N SER A 121 12.50 -8.73 -9.10
CA SER A 121 11.91 -7.64 -9.88
C SER A 121 11.33 -8.12 -11.22
N GLU A 122 12.03 -9.01 -11.92
CA GLU A 122 11.56 -9.64 -13.16
C GLU A 122 10.31 -10.49 -12.92
N ARG A 123 10.31 -11.26 -11.83
CA ARG A 123 9.17 -12.07 -11.42
C ARG A 123 7.96 -11.22 -11.06
N ILE A 124 8.14 -10.16 -10.27
CA ILE A 124 7.07 -9.21 -9.93
C ILE A 124 6.50 -8.57 -11.20
N THR A 125 7.36 -8.18 -12.14
CA THR A 125 6.92 -7.59 -13.41
C THR A 125 6.07 -8.57 -14.22
N THR A 126 6.46 -9.85 -14.22
CA THR A 126 5.73 -10.92 -14.91
C THR A 126 4.39 -11.20 -14.23
N GLU A 127 4.36 -11.35 -12.91
CA GLU A 127 3.15 -11.61 -12.14
C GLU A 127 2.15 -10.43 -12.25
N ILE A 128 2.61 -9.18 -12.26
CA ILE A 128 1.75 -8.00 -12.49
C ILE A 128 1.12 -8.05 -13.88
N ARG A 129 1.89 -8.42 -14.91
CA ARG A 129 1.37 -8.54 -16.28
C ARG A 129 0.29 -9.62 -16.35
N GLU A 130 0.57 -10.80 -15.80
CA GLU A 130 -0.37 -11.92 -15.76
C GLU A 130 -1.64 -11.58 -14.97
N PHE A 131 -1.50 -10.90 -13.83
CA PHE A 131 -2.63 -10.45 -13.02
C PHE A 131 -3.51 -9.43 -13.75
N ASN A 132 -2.90 -8.48 -14.48
CA ASN A 132 -3.65 -7.53 -15.31
C ASN A 132 -4.39 -8.23 -16.45
N GLU A 133 -3.73 -9.16 -17.14
CA GLU A 133 -4.37 -9.98 -18.19
C GLU A 133 -5.54 -10.79 -17.63
N PHE A 134 -5.37 -11.39 -16.44
CA PHE A 134 -6.42 -12.12 -15.75
C PHE A 134 -7.60 -11.22 -15.34
N GLN A 135 -7.33 -10.03 -14.79
CA GLN A 135 -8.37 -9.07 -14.44
C GLN A 135 -9.19 -8.63 -15.65
N VAL A 136 -8.53 -8.28 -16.77
CA VAL A 136 -9.22 -7.87 -18.00
C VAL A 136 -10.11 -9.02 -18.48
N LYS A 137 -9.58 -10.25 -18.49
CA LYS A 137 -10.33 -11.43 -18.91
C LYS A 137 -11.56 -11.68 -18.02
N LEU A 138 -11.41 -11.64 -16.69
CA LEU A 138 -12.55 -11.82 -15.79
C LEU A 138 -13.61 -10.73 -16.00
N ASN A 139 -13.19 -9.47 -16.05
CA ASN A 139 -14.07 -8.33 -16.28
C ASN A 139 -14.86 -8.46 -17.59
N ASP A 140 -14.22 -8.90 -18.67
CA ASP A 140 -14.90 -9.12 -19.95
C ASP A 140 -15.88 -10.30 -19.89
N THR A 141 -15.54 -11.38 -19.19
CA THR A 141 -16.45 -12.51 -19.00
C THR A 141 -17.66 -12.17 -18.14
N GLU A 142 -17.46 -11.46 -17.03
CA GLU A 142 -18.54 -11.02 -16.14
C GLU A 142 -19.44 -10.01 -16.83
N LYS A 143 -18.87 -9.02 -17.54
CA LYS A 143 -19.65 -8.09 -18.36
C LYS A 143 -20.45 -8.81 -19.44
N GLY A 144 -19.88 -9.83 -20.07
CA GLY A 144 -20.58 -10.66 -21.05
C GLY A 144 -21.77 -11.39 -20.44
N ALA A 145 -21.57 -12.03 -19.28
CA ALA A 145 -22.62 -12.72 -18.54
C ALA A 145 -23.73 -11.75 -18.09
N LEU A 146 -23.37 -10.63 -17.47
CA LEU A 146 -24.32 -9.61 -16.99
C LEU A 146 -25.13 -9.01 -18.14
N ARG A 147 -24.51 -8.74 -19.30
CA ARG A 147 -25.24 -8.26 -20.49
C ARG A 147 -26.28 -9.26 -20.95
N LEU A 148 -25.95 -10.56 -20.94
CA LEU A 148 -26.87 -11.62 -21.31
C LEU A 148 -28.03 -11.73 -20.32
N GLU A 149 -27.76 -11.61 -19.01
CA GLU A 149 -28.81 -11.61 -17.99
C GLU A 149 -29.74 -10.42 -18.12
N VAL A 150 -29.21 -9.22 -18.34
CA VAL A 150 -30.01 -8.01 -18.59
C VAL A 150 -30.87 -8.17 -19.85
N GLU A 151 -30.32 -8.70 -20.94
CA GLU A 151 -31.07 -8.92 -22.17
C GLU A 151 -32.18 -9.97 -21.99
N LYS A 152 -31.90 -11.05 -21.23
CA LYS A 152 -32.91 -12.04 -20.86
C LYS A 152 -34.05 -11.41 -20.06
N LEU A 153 -33.72 -10.62 -19.04
CA LEU A 153 -34.71 -9.93 -18.21
C LEU A 153 -35.54 -8.92 -19.02
N ARG A 154 -34.92 -8.19 -19.96
CA ARG A 154 -35.64 -7.27 -20.86
C ARG A 154 -36.58 -8.01 -21.81
N ARG A 155 -36.16 -9.17 -22.32
CA ARG A 155 -37.02 -9.97 -23.20
C ARG A 155 -38.22 -10.52 -22.44
N THR A 156 -38.00 -11.10 -21.26
CA THR A 156 -39.11 -11.56 -20.42
C THR A 156 -39.98 -10.39 -19.98
N GLU A 157 -39.40 -9.20 -19.77
CA GLU A 157 -40.14 -7.96 -19.50
C GLU A 157 -41.12 -7.61 -20.62
N GLY A 158 -40.63 -7.58 -21.87
CA GLY A 158 -41.48 -7.35 -23.03
C GLY A 158 -42.59 -8.39 -23.20
N GLU A 159 -42.27 -9.67 -22.96
CA GLU A 159 -43.24 -10.77 -23.08
C GLU A 159 -44.35 -10.66 -22.02
N TRP A 160 -44.03 -10.42 -20.74
CA TRP A 160 -45.07 -10.27 -19.72
C TRP A 160 -45.88 -8.99 -19.90
N LEU A 161 -45.25 -7.88 -20.31
CA LEU A 161 -45.95 -6.63 -20.62
C LEU A 161 -46.97 -6.83 -21.73
N GLN A 162 -46.62 -7.58 -22.77
CA GLN A 162 -47.55 -7.88 -23.87
C GLN A 162 -48.74 -8.71 -23.40
N VAL A 163 -48.52 -9.69 -22.53
CA VAL A 163 -49.60 -10.52 -21.95
C VAL A 163 -50.54 -9.66 -21.10
N VAL A 164 -50.00 -8.84 -20.19
CA VAL A 164 -50.81 -7.98 -19.33
C VAL A 164 -51.55 -6.92 -20.14
N ALA A 165 -50.90 -6.31 -21.14
CA ALA A 165 -51.52 -5.37 -22.07
C ALA A 165 -52.75 -5.98 -22.76
N ARG A 166 -52.63 -7.23 -23.26
CA ARG A 166 -53.72 -7.93 -23.91
C ARG A 166 -54.84 -8.29 -22.95
N ILE A 167 -54.52 -8.65 -21.71
CA ILE A 167 -55.54 -8.87 -20.67
C ILE A 167 -56.31 -7.56 -20.40
N LEU A 168 -55.60 -6.43 -20.26
CA LEU A 168 -56.23 -5.12 -20.06
C LEU A 168 -57.10 -4.70 -21.26
N ASP A 169 -56.73 -5.08 -22.49
CA ASP A 169 -57.57 -4.87 -23.68
C ASP A 169 -58.87 -5.67 -23.61
N HIS A 170 -58.81 -6.94 -23.22
CA HIS A 170 -60.00 -7.77 -23.06
C HIS A 170 -60.91 -7.24 -21.94
N ILE A 171 -60.34 -6.75 -20.84
CA ILE A 171 -61.10 -6.11 -19.76
C ILE A 171 -61.74 -4.81 -20.24
N PHE A 172 -61.04 -4.00 -21.03
CA PHE A 172 -61.60 -2.79 -21.62
C PHE A 172 -62.74 -3.10 -22.60
N ALA A 173 -62.56 -4.06 -23.49
CA ALA A 173 -63.60 -4.50 -24.41
C ALA A 173 -64.83 -5.05 -23.66
N LEU A 174 -64.62 -5.80 -22.58
CA LEU A 174 -65.69 -6.32 -21.73
C LEU A 174 -66.48 -5.19 -21.06
N HIS A 175 -65.79 -4.21 -20.46
CA HIS A 175 -66.45 -3.04 -19.87
C HIS A 175 -67.22 -2.25 -20.93
N HIS A 176 -66.64 -2.06 -22.11
CA HIS A 176 -67.30 -1.33 -23.17
C HIS A 176 -68.52 -2.07 -23.72
N ALA A 177 -68.49 -3.40 -23.83
CA ALA A 177 -69.64 -4.22 -24.19
C ALA A 177 -70.73 -4.18 -23.11
N ALA A 178 -70.36 -4.23 -21.83
CA ALA A 178 -71.29 -4.11 -20.71
C ALA A 178 -72.04 -2.77 -20.72
N ALA A 179 -71.32 -1.67 -20.96
CA ALA A 179 -71.89 -0.32 -21.09
C ALA A 179 -72.91 -0.23 -22.23
N ARG A 180 -72.71 -0.96 -23.34
CA ARG A 180 -73.63 -0.99 -24.48
C ARG A 180 -74.78 -1.99 -24.34
N SER A 181 -74.74 -2.87 -23.33
CA SER A 181 -75.74 -3.94 -23.17
C SER A 181 -77.09 -3.45 -22.63
N GLY A 182 -77.15 -2.22 -22.09
CA GLY A 182 -78.35 -1.66 -21.47
C GLY A 182 -78.63 -2.17 -20.05
N GLN A 183 -77.73 -2.97 -19.47
CA GLN A 183 -77.83 -3.45 -18.08
C GLN A 183 -76.90 -2.65 -17.16
N PRO A 184 -77.42 -1.66 -16.40
CA PRO A 184 -76.59 -0.74 -15.63
C PRO A 184 -75.83 -1.43 -14.48
N GLU A 185 -76.48 -2.37 -13.78
CA GLU A 185 -75.87 -3.12 -12.67
C GLU A 185 -74.65 -3.94 -13.13
N LEU A 186 -74.76 -4.59 -14.29
CA LEU A 186 -73.65 -5.34 -14.88
C LEU A 186 -72.50 -4.41 -15.31
N ALA A 187 -72.83 -3.25 -15.89
CA ALA A 187 -71.83 -2.25 -16.28
C ALA A 187 -71.07 -1.71 -15.06
N GLU A 188 -71.75 -1.49 -13.93
CA GLU A 188 -71.13 -1.06 -12.68
C GLU A 188 -70.19 -2.13 -12.12
N GLN A 189 -70.64 -3.38 -11.99
CA GLN A 189 -69.82 -4.49 -11.48
C GLN A 189 -68.55 -4.70 -12.34
N ILE A 190 -68.70 -4.69 -13.67
CA ILE A 190 -67.55 -4.82 -14.58
C ILE A 190 -66.65 -3.58 -14.52
N GLY A 191 -67.21 -2.39 -14.29
CA GLY A 191 -66.43 -1.16 -14.06
C GLY A 191 -65.58 -1.23 -12.79
N GLN A 192 -66.14 -1.71 -11.69
CA GLN A 192 -65.40 -1.95 -10.44
C GLN A 192 -64.27 -2.97 -10.66
N PHE A 193 -64.55 -4.07 -11.36
CA PHE A 193 -63.53 -5.06 -11.73
C PHE A 193 -62.41 -4.45 -12.59
N GLN A 194 -62.77 -3.67 -13.61
CA GLN A 194 -61.79 -2.99 -14.46
C GLN A 194 -60.89 -2.06 -13.64
N ASN A 195 -61.46 -1.26 -12.74
CA ASN A 195 -60.70 -0.36 -11.88
C ASN A 195 -59.72 -1.12 -10.99
N ALA A 196 -60.15 -2.23 -10.38
CA ALA A 196 -59.27 -3.09 -9.59
C ALA A 196 -58.10 -3.65 -10.42
N CYS A 197 -58.34 -4.09 -11.66
CA CYS A 197 -57.28 -4.55 -12.56
C CYS A 197 -56.32 -3.42 -12.96
N ARG A 198 -56.84 -2.21 -13.22
CA ARG A 198 -56.01 -1.02 -13.50
C ARG A 198 -55.15 -0.65 -12.30
N ASP A 199 -55.67 -0.73 -11.08
CA ASP A 199 -54.92 -0.49 -9.85
C ASP A 199 -53.79 -1.50 -9.66
N ALA A 200 -54.05 -2.77 -9.92
CA ALA A 200 -53.02 -3.80 -9.89
C ALA A 200 -51.92 -3.52 -10.94
N ALA A 201 -52.28 -3.13 -12.16
CA ALA A 201 -51.33 -2.76 -13.21
C ALA A 201 -50.50 -1.52 -12.84
N ARG A 202 -51.11 -0.50 -12.21
CA ARG A 202 -50.42 0.72 -11.77
C ARG A 202 -49.28 0.42 -10.78
N ARG A 203 -49.46 -0.58 -9.90
CA ARG A 203 -48.42 -0.98 -8.92
C ARG A 203 -47.15 -1.54 -9.56
N VAL A 204 -47.26 -2.11 -10.76
CA VAL A 204 -46.09 -2.57 -11.54
C VAL A 204 -45.63 -1.53 -12.56
N GLY A 205 -46.15 -0.30 -12.48
CA GLY A 205 -45.79 0.82 -13.36
C GLY A 205 -46.51 0.82 -14.71
N LEU A 206 -47.45 -0.09 -14.96
CA LEU A 206 -48.25 -0.13 -16.19
C LEU A 206 -49.53 0.69 -16.00
N THR A 207 -49.66 1.79 -16.73
CA THR A 207 -50.82 2.69 -16.62
C THR A 207 -51.59 2.75 -17.93
N PRO A 208 -52.81 2.20 -17.97
CA PRO A 208 -53.71 2.40 -19.09
C PRO A 208 -54.34 3.79 -19.05
N PHE A 209 -54.41 4.45 -20.20
CA PHE A 209 -55.10 5.72 -20.36
C PHE A 209 -56.10 5.66 -21.52
N VAL A 210 -57.13 6.48 -21.44
CA VAL A 210 -58.24 6.57 -22.40
C VAL A 210 -58.35 8.04 -22.78
N ALA A 211 -58.59 8.33 -24.06
CA ALA A 211 -58.89 9.68 -24.53
C ALA A 211 -60.38 9.96 -24.33
N GLU A 212 -60.70 11.10 -23.74
CA GLU A 212 -62.10 11.48 -23.50
C GLU A 212 -62.78 11.84 -24.83
N PRO A 213 -64.07 11.49 -25.01
CA PRO A 213 -64.85 12.02 -26.13
C PRO A 213 -64.81 13.56 -26.12
N GLY A 214 -64.43 14.18 -27.23
CA GLY A 214 -64.24 15.63 -27.33
C GLY A 214 -62.79 16.11 -27.12
N GLU A 215 -61.86 15.25 -26.72
CA GLU A 215 -60.44 15.60 -26.58
C GLU A 215 -59.78 15.84 -27.96
N SER A 216 -58.89 16.84 -28.04
CA SER A 216 -58.10 17.11 -29.23
C SER A 216 -57.15 15.95 -29.55
N PHE A 217 -57.04 15.58 -30.82
CA PHE A 217 -56.16 14.48 -31.23
C PHE A 217 -54.67 14.84 -31.09
N ASP A 218 -53.98 14.15 -30.19
CA ASP A 218 -52.53 14.21 -30.01
C ASP A 218 -51.83 13.04 -30.71
N LYS A 219 -50.95 13.32 -31.68
CA LYS A 219 -50.19 12.29 -32.43
C LYS A 219 -49.21 11.49 -31.56
N GLU A 220 -48.75 12.05 -30.45
CA GLU A 220 -47.81 11.34 -29.56
C GLU A 220 -48.55 10.32 -28.69
N ARG A 221 -49.78 10.61 -28.29
CA ARG A 221 -50.56 9.78 -27.35
C ARG A 221 -51.64 8.95 -28.03
N HIS A 222 -52.13 9.37 -29.19
CA HIS A 222 -53.27 8.79 -29.89
C HIS A 222 -52.89 8.28 -31.28
N ARG A 223 -53.53 7.18 -31.68
CA ARG A 223 -53.47 6.61 -33.03
C ARG A 223 -54.89 6.56 -33.58
N ALA A 224 -55.13 7.23 -34.71
CA ALA A 224 -56.42 7.19 -35.38
C ALA A 224 -56.66 5.81 -36.01
N HIS A 225 -57.86 5.27 -35.84
CA HIS A 225 -58.27 4.02 -36.48
C HIS A 225 -58.70 4.28 -37.93
N GLY A 226 -57.99 3.67 -38.89
CA GLY A 226 -58.36 3.72 -40.31
C GLY A 226 -58.00 5.02 -41.05
N VAL A 227 -57.27 5.94 -40.40
CA VAL A 227 -56.83 7.21 -40.99
C VAL A 227 -55.32 7.35 -40.80
N GLU A 228 -54.57 7.41 -41.90
CA GLU A 228 -53.10 7.39 -41.88
C GLU A 228 -52.47 8.77 -41.60
N ASN A 229 -53.25 9.85 -41.76
CA ASN A 229 -52.85 11.22 -41.38
C ASN A 229 -54.09 12.04 -41.00
N PRO A 230 -54.52 11.99 -39.74
CA PRO A 230 -55.66 12.79 -39.30
C PRO A 230 -55.34 14.30 -39.27
N PRO A 231 -56.34 15.15 -39.53
CA PRO A 231 -56.23 16.61 -39.41
C PRO A 231 -55.71 17.04 -38.04
N ALA A 232 -55.00 18.17 -37.97
CA ALA A 232 -54.44 18.68 -36.71
C ALA A 232 -55.51 19.16 -35.71
N ASP A 233 -56.70 19.47 -36.21
CA ASP A 233 -57.92 19.87 -35.49
C ASP A 233 -58.90 18.71 -35.27
N ALA A 234 -58.49 17.48 -35.56
CA ALA A 234 -59.34 16.31 -35.36
C ALA A 234 -59.66 16.10 -33.87
N VAL A 235 -60.91 15.71 -33.60
CA VAL A 235 -61.41 15.46 -32.25
C VAL A 235 -61.69 13.98 -32.08
N VAL A 236 -61.35 13.45 -30.90
CA VAL A 236 -61.63 12.07 -30.52
C VAL A 236 -63.14 11.90 -30.32
N ALA A 237 -63.76 10.99 -31.07
CA ALA A 237 -65.15 10.59 -30.86
C ALA A 237 -65.26 9.52 -29.78
N GLU A 238 -64.47 8.45 -29.91
CA GLU A 238 -64.42 7.38 -28.93
C GLU A 238 -63.05 6.70 -28.89
N THR A 239 -62.68 6.14 -27.73
CA THR A 239 -61.50 5.29 -27.60
C THR A 239 -61.87 3.83 -27.89
N LEU A 240 -61.26 3.24 -28.91
CA LEU A 240 -61.46 1.84 -29.31
C LEU A 240 -60.58 0.87 -28.52
N ALA A 241 -59.36 1.29 -28.18
CA ALA A 241 -58.45 0.52 -27.31
C ALA A 241 -57.61 1.47 -26.45
N PRO A 242 -57.36 1.13 -25.17
CA PRO A 242 -56.64 2.01 -24.26
C PRO A 242 -55.17 2.15 -24.67
N GLY A 243 -54.62 3.35 -24.48
CA GLY A 243 -53.19 3.58 -24.54
C GLY A 243 -52.51 3.00 -23.30
N LEU A 244 -51.23 2.64 -23.41
CA LEU A 244 -50.46 2.06 -22.32
C LEU A 244 -49.13 2.79 -22.17
N THR A 245 -48.82 3.17 -20.93
CA THR A 245 -47.49 3.62 -20.51
C THR A 245 -46.90 2.65 -19.49
N PHE A 246 -45.60 2.40 -19.56
CA PHE A 246 -44.87 1.61 -18.58
C PHE A 246 -43.74 2.45 -17.99
N GLN A 247 -43.77 2.64 -16.67
CA GLN A 247 -42.82 3.49 -15.94
C GLN A 247 -42.66 4.89 -16.56
N GLY A 248 -43.77 5.46 -17.05
CA GLY A 248 -43.80 6.78 -17.70
C GLY A 248 -43.43 6.79 -19.17
N ARG A 249 -42.93 5.68 -19.75
CA ARG A 249 -42.65 5.58 -21.19
C ARG A 249 -43.87 5.05 -21.94
N LEU A 250 -44.21 5.70 -23.06
CA LEU A 250 -45.27 5.21 -23.94
C LEU A 250 -44.86 3.89 -24.59
N ILE A 251 -45.66 2.85 -24.36
CA ILE A 251 -45.48 1.52 -24.98
C ILE A 251 -46.44 1.34 -26.16
N ARG A 252 -47.64 1.92 -26.05
CA ARG A 252 -48.67 1.87 -27.09
C ARG A 252 -49.58 3.11 -27.01
N PRO A 253 -49.79 3.86 -28.11
CA PRO A 253 -50.77 4.94 -28.14
C PRO A 253 -52.20 4.42 -28.03
N ALA A 254 -53.11 5.24 -27.51
CA ALA A 254 -54.53 4.89 -27.47
C ALA A 254 -55.10 4.85 -28.90
N LEU A 255 -55.85 3.80 -29.23
CA LEU A 255 -56.50 3.68 -30.52
C LEU A 255 -57.84 4.40 -30.44
N VAL A 256 -58.01 5.47 -31.21
CA VAL A 256 -59.18 6.33 -31.16
C VAL A 256 -59.89 6.36 -32.51
N ARG A 257 -61.22 6.44 -32.48
CA ARG A 257 -62.03 6.85 -33.62
C ARG A 257 -62.20 8.36 -33.56
N LEU A 258 -61.98 9.02 -34.68
CA LEU A 258 -62.19 10.46 -34.82
C LEU A 258 -63.63 10.74 -35.22
N HIS A 259 -64.13 11.92 -34.89
CA HIS A 259 -65.39 12.38 -35.47
C HIS A 259 -65.26 12.47 -36.99
N ASP A 260 -66.20 11.85 -37.72
CA ASP A 260 -66.33 12.12 -39.14
C ASP A 260 -66.63 13.60 -39.30
N ALA A 261 -65.85 14.29 -40.14
CA ALA A 261 -66.08 15.69 -40.50
C ALA A 261 -67.44 15.94 -41.20
N ASN A 262 -68.32 14.94 -41.28
CA ASN A 262 -69.62 15.00 -41.94
C ASN A 262 -70.75 14.21 -41.23
N ALA A 263 -70.68 13.99 -39.92
CA ALA A 263 -71.84 13.53 -39.14
C ALA A 263 -72.54 14.73 -38.48
N PRO A 264 -73.87 14.89 -38.62
CA PRO A 264 -74.58 16.06 -38.10
C PRO A 264 -74.47 16.09 -36.58
N ALA A 265 -74.05 17.25 -36.06
CA ALA A 265 -74.09 17.57 -34.65
C ALA A 265 -75.50 17.25 -34.12
N THR A 266 -75.58 16.32 -33.18
CA THR A 266 -76.81 16.16 -32.41
C THR A 266 -76.82 17.33 -31.42
N ASP A 267 -77.69 18.30 -31.68
CA ASP A 267 -77.86 19.47 -30.83
C ASP A 267 -78.11 19.05 -29.38
N PRO A 268 -77.48 19.71 -28.38
CA PRO A 268 -77.83 19.50 -27.00
C PRO A 268 -79.25 20.05 -26.77
N VAL A 269 -80.15 19.17 -26.35
CA VAL A 269 -81.50 19.52 -25.92
C VAL A 269 -81.37 20.57 -24.81
N LYS A 270 -81.79 21.79 -25.14
CA LYS A 270 -81.96 22.90 -24.20
C LYS A 270 -83.20 22.60 -23.37
N GLU A 271 -83.00 22.07 -22.16
CA GLU A 271 -84.06 21.92 -21.18
C GLU A 271 -84.55 23.32 -20.78
N THR A 272 -85.75 23.65 -21.26
CA THR A 272 -86.42 24.92 -21.00
C THR A 272 -87.09 24.80 -19.64
N ALA A 273 -86.66 25.66 -18.71
CA ALA A 273 -87.29 25.84 -17.42
C ALA A 273 -88.73 26.34 -17.62
N GLU A 274 -89.70 25.61 -17.07
CA GLU A 274 -91.05 26.10 -16.81
C GLU A 274 -91.32 25.96 -15.30
N THR A 275 -91.32 27.11 -14.63
CA THR A 275 -91.69 27.36 -13.23
C THR A 275 -93.22 27.51 -13.16
N VAL A 276 -94.01 27.05 -12.16
CA VAL A 276 -94.20 27.41 -10.73
C VAL A 276 -95.58 26.75 -10.32
N PRO A 277 -96.12 26.74 -9.07
CA PRO A 277 -95.61 26.51 -7.70
C PRO A 277 -96.33 25.33 -6.99
N GLU A 278 -95.78 24.87 -5.85
CA GLU A 278 -96.65 24.37 -4.77
C GLU A 278 -96.25 24.94 -3.40
N LYS A 279 -97.27 25.08 -2.58
CA LYS A 279 -97.50 25.93 -1.43
C LYS A 279 -96.86 25.37 -0.15
N SER A 280 -96.34 26.29 0.67
CA SER A 280 -96.01 26.14 2.10
C SER A 280 -97.13 25.45 2.89
N GLU A 281 -96.79 24.58 3.87
CA GLU A 281 -97.01 24.85 5.31
C GLU A 281 -96.79 23.59 6.20
N ALA A 282 -95.85 23.77 7.15
CA ALA A 282 -95.77 23.27 8.53
C ALA A 282 -96.25 21.86 8.95
N ALA A 283 -95.37 21.10 9.64
CA ALA A 283 -95.37 20.98 11.11
C ALA A 283 -94.50 19.79 11.60
N ALA A 284 -93.51 20.08 12.46
CA ALA A 284 -92.99 19.12 13.44
C ALA A 284 -94.00 18.98 14.61
N PRO A 285 -94.00 17.88 15.38
CA PRO A 285 -93.12 17.78 16.57
C PRO A 285 -92.44 16.39 16.67
N ASP A 286 -91.20 16.28 17.13
CA ASP A 286 -90.69 16.34 18.51
C ASP A 286 -90.75 14.98 19.26
N GLN A 287 -89.55 14.53 19.64
CA GLN A 287 -89.16 13.66 20.77
C GLN A 287 -89.82 12.29 21.00
N LEU A 288 -88.98 11.25 20.98
CA LEU A 288 -88.95 10.24 22.05
C LEU A 288 -87.56 9.60 22.18
N SER A 289 -86.94 9.94 23.30
CA SER A 289 -85.78 9.37 23.98
C SER A 289 -85.87 7.86 24.22
N LEU A 290 -84.71 7.18 24.22
CA LEU A 290 -84.38 6.16 25.23
C LEU A 290 -82.87 5.88 25.29
N GLU A 291 -82.36 6.02 26.51
CA GLU A 291 -81.00 5.81 27.02
C GLU A 291 -80.66 4.32 27.28
N ALA A 292 -79.40 4.14 27.72
CA ALA A 292 -78.79 3.01 28.46
C ALA A 292 -78.31 1.83 27.60
N ASP A 293 -77.06 1.35 27.69
CA ASP A 293 -75.96 1.46 28.66
C ASP A 293 -74.61 1.47 27.92
#